data_AF-A0A8J5KKT8-F1
#
_entry.id   AF-A0A8J5KKT8-F1
#
_cell.length_a   1.000
_cell.length_b   1.000
_cell.length_c   1.000
_cell.angle_alpha   90.00
_cell.angle_beta   90.00
_cell.angle_gamma   90.00
#
_symmetry.space_group_name_H-M   'P 1'
#
loop_
_entity.id
_entity.type
_entity.pdbx_description
1 polymer ?
#
loop_
_entity_poly.entity_id
_entity_poly.type
_entity_poly.pdbx_seq_one_letter_code
_entity_poly.pdbx_strand_id
1 'polypeptide(L)'
;MVKGQGRSGADLVEGLVIKDEDYKVVKTRFSAFFATNLHQLLQGCGIKNLVVIGTVVADTTTTAVPQVQLDNIRDMKNIGVATPTLQEWLQL
;
A
#
# COMPACT_ATOMS: atom_id res chain seq x y z
N MET A 1 -3.42 9.74 20.82
CA MET A 1 -4.35 9.00 19.94
C MET A 1 -5.37 9.98 19.37
N VAL A 2 -5.19 10.46 18.13
CA VAL A 2 -6.20 11.29 17.45
C VAL A 2 -7.11 10.36 16.66
N LYS A 3 -8.31 10.08 17.19
CA LYS A 3 -9.37 9.40 16.44
C LYS A 3 -9.87 10.37 15.36
N GLY A 4 -9.42 10.20 14.12
CA GLY A 4 -10.12 10.78 12.98
C GLY A 4 -11.52 10.18 12.92
N GLN A 5 -12.57 11.02 12.93
CA GLN A 5 -13.95 10.56 12.82
C GLN A 5 -14.22 10.05 11.39
N GLY A 6 -14.09 8.74 11.20
CA GLY A 6 -14.52 8.05 9.99
C GLY A 6 -16.01 7.70 10.08
N ARG A 7 -16.78 8.01 9.04
CA ARG A 7 -18.10 7.37 8.81
C ARG A 7 -17.87 5.89 8.46
N SER A 8 -18.91 5.06 8.48
CA SER A 8 -18.84 3.60 8.22
C SER A 8 -18.02 3.15 7.00
N GLY A 9 -17.83 4.00 5.98
CA GLY A 9 -16.97 3.72 4.83
C GLY A 9 -15.46 3.88 5.06
N ALA A 10 -15.02 4.26 6.26
CA ALA A 10 -13.60 4.42 6.60
C ALA A 10 -13.03 3.23 7.40
N ASP A 11 -13.87 2.25 7.70
CA ASP A 11 -13.47 1.03 8.40
C ASP A 11 -12.77 0.07 7.44
N LEU A 12 -11.85 -0.74 7.97
CA LEU A 12 -11.21 -1.80 7.20
C LEU A 12 -12.19 -2.94 6.95
N VAL A 13 -12.05 -3.62 5.81
CA VAL A 13 -12.82 -4.82 5.49
C VAL A 13 -12.52 -5.95 6.47
N GLU A 14 -13.47 -6.85 6.64
CA GLU A 14 -13.33 -8.03 7.50
C GLU A 14 -12.05 -8.83 7.15
N GLY A 15 -11.32 -9.26 8.18
CA GLY A 15 -10.04 -9.97 8.04
C GLY A 15 -8.79 -9.06 8.02
N LEU A 16 -8.93 -7.75 7.79
CA LEU A 16 -7.83 -6.79 7.92
C LEU A 16 -7.89 -6.08 9.28
N VAL A 17 -7.19 -6.62 10.26
CA VAL A 17 -7.12 -6.09 11.63
C VAL A 17 -5.81 -5.33 11.82
N ILE A 18 -5.89 -4.06 12.24
CA ILE A 18 -4.73 -3.28 12.68
C ILE A 18 -4.30 -3.78 14.06
N LYS A 19 -3.05 -4.21 14.18
CA LYS A 19 -2.42 -4.63 15.44
C LYS A 19 -1.74 -3.45 16.14
N ASP A 20 -1.34 -3.63 17.40
CA ASP A 20 -0.73 -2.56 18.19
C ASP A 20 0.63 -2.11 17.63
N GLU A 21 1.35 -3.01 16.96
CA GLU A 21 2.62 -2.74 16.27
C GLU A 21 2.47 -2.03 14.91
N ASP A 22 1.26 -1.94 14.37
CA ASP A 22 1.02 -1.36 13.05
C ASP A 22 1.05 0.17 13.08
N TYR A 23 1.69 0.76 12.07
CA TYR A 23 1.69 2.21 11.89
C TYR A 23 0.54 2.68 10.98
N LYS A 24 -0.42 3.42 11.56
CA LYS A 24 -1.52 4.01 10.80
C LYS A 24 -1.14 5.37 10.22
N VAL A 25 -1.15 5.47 8.89
CA VAL A 25 -1.02 6.74 8.15
C VAL A 25 -2.41 7.24 7.72
N VAL A 26 -2.73 8.49 8.03
CA VAL A 26 -3.90 9.18 7.45
C VAL A 26 -3.43 10.02 6.26
N LYS A 27 -4.00 9.77 5.07
CA LYS A 27 -3.63 10.49 3.83
C LYS A 27 -4.86 11.10 3.16
N THR A 28 -4.67 12.20 2.44
CA THR A 28 -5.72 12.92 1.70
C THR A 28 -5.46 13.02 0.19
N ARG A 29 -4.42 12.34 -0.30
CA ARG A 29 -3.98 12.29 -1.70
C ARG A 29 -3.65 10.84 -2.10
N PHE A 30 -3.30 10.64 -3.37
CA PHE A 30 -2.91 9.32 -3.88
C PHE A 30 -1.61 8.82 -3.24
N SER A 31 -0.57 9.66 -3.20
CA SER A 31 0.69 9.31 -2.54
C SER A 31 0.52 9.29 -1.03
N ALA A 32 0.89 8.16 -0.39
CA ALA A 32 0.94 8.04 1.06
C ALA A 32 2.05 8.89 1.70
N PHE A 33 3.02 9.37 0.92
CA PHE A 33 4.10 10.24 1.38
C PHE A 33 3.73 11.72 1.35
N PHE A 34 2.79 12.10 0.50
CA PHE A 34 2.44 13.51 0.32
C PHE A 34 1.65 14.02 1.53
N ALA A 35 2.15 15.08 2.17
CA ALA A 35 1.57 15.68 3.37
C ALA A 35 1.40 14.69 4.54
N THR A 36 2.31 13.71 4.67
CA THR A 36 2.40 12.80 5.82
C THR A 36 3.85 12.74 6.32
N ASN A 37 4.06 12.09 7.47
CA ASN A 37 5.38 11.82 8.03
C ASN A 37 5.95 10.43 7.64
N LEU A 38 5.32 9.72 6.71
CA LEU A 38 5.70 8.34 6.37
C LEU A 38 7.17 8.24 5.91
N HIS A 39 7.67 9.20 5.12
CA HIS A 39 9.06 9.19 4.67
C HIS A 39 10.06 9.26 5.84
N GLN A 40 9.81 10.16 6.79
CA GLN A 40 10.67 10.35 7.97
C GLN A 40 10.62 9.14 8.90
N LEU A 41 9.45 8.53 9.06
CA LEU A 41 9.30 7.31 9.84
C LEU A 41 10.13 6.17 9.24
N LEU A 42 9.96 5.89 7.94
CA LEU A 42 10.69 4.81 7.27
C LEU A 42 12.21 5.02 7.35
N GLN A 43 12.68 6.27 7.17
CA GLN A 43 14.09 6.62 7.34
C GLN A 43 14.58 6.40 8.77
N GLY A 44 13.81 6.83 9.79
CA GLY A 44 14.13 6.62 11.19
C GLY A 44 14.22 5.14 11.59
N CYS A 45 13.44 4.28 10.92
CA CYS A 45 13.50 2.83 11.09
C CYS A 45 14.58 2.15 10.22
N GLY A 46 15.31 2.89 9.38
CA GLY A 46 16.30 2.32 8.46
C GLY A 46 15.70 1.47 7.33
N ILE A 47 14.41 1.62 7.05
CA ILE A 47 13.70 0.84 6.02
C ILE A 47 14.07 1.38 4.64
N LYS A 48 14.63 0.51 3.80
CA LYS A 48 15.10 0.83 2.43
C LYS A 48 14.20 0.30 1.33
N ASN A 49 13.40 -0.73 1.64
CA ASN A 49 12.50 -1.40 0.71
C ASN A 49 11.09 -1.34 1.27
N LEU A 50 10.10 -0.97 0.43
CA LEU A 50 8.70 -0.91 0.80
C LEU A 50 7.91 -1.88 -0.07
N VAL A 51 7.07 -2.69 0.57
CA VAL A 51 6.10 -3.56 -0.11
C VAL A 51 4.74 -2.85 -0.10
N VAL A 52 4.08 -2.79 -1.25
CA VAL A 52 2.80 -2.08 -1.40
C VAL A 52 1.71 -3.06 -1.85
N ILE A 53 0.78 -3.37 -0.96
CA ILE A 53 -0.34 -4.28 -1.23
C ILE A 53 -1.56 -3.46 -1.67
N GLY A 54 -2.40 -4.02 -2.56
CA GLY A 54 -3.55 -3.34 -3.16
C GLY A 54 -3.25 -2.62 -4.48
N THR A 55 -1.97 -2.53 -4.88
CA THR A 55 -1.57 -1.99 -6.20
C THR A 55 -0.31 -2.66 -6.79
N VAL A 56 0.69 -3.09 -5.99
CA VAL A 56 1.98 -3.58 -6.55
C VAL A 56 2.10 -5.11 -6.54
N VAL A 57 1.50 -5.81 -5.57
CA VAL A 57 1.40 -7.27 -5.60
C VAL A 57 0.29 -7.67 -6.57
N ALA A 58 0.67 -8.27 -7.71
CA ALA A 58 -0.13 -8.32 -8.93
C ALA A 58 -1.52 -8.95 -8.79
N ASP A 59 -1.70 -9.88 -7.85
CA ASP A 59 -2.92 -10.64 -7.56
C ASP A 59 -3.76 -10.07 -6.40
N THR A 60 -3.30 -9.00 -5.74
CA THR A 60 -4.03 -8.35 -4.63
C THR A 60 -4.65 -7.01 -5.02
N THR A 61 -4.53 -6.60 -6.29
CA THR A 61 -4.93 -5.27 -6.75
C THR A 61 -6.35 -5.29 -7.30
N THR A 62 -7.10 -4.21 -7.07
CA THR A 62 -8.43 -4.04 -7.64
C THR A 62 -8.49 -2.69 -8.34
N THR A 63 -8.70 -2.70 -9.66
CA THR A 63 -8.99 -1.50 -10.47
C THR A 63 -10.38 -1.58 -11.07
N ALA A 64 -10.93 -0.44 -11.52
CA ALA A 64 -12.27 -0.38 -12.08
C ALA A 64 -12.46 -1.30 -13.31
N VAL A 65 -11.40 -1.49 -14.10
CA VAL A 65 -11.37 -2.43 -15.23
C VAL A 65 -10.01 -3.17 -15.29
N PRO A 66 -9.95 -4.44 -15.75
CA PRO A 66 -8.71 -5.22 -15.78
C PRO A 66 -7.57 -4.59 -16.60
N GLN A 67 -7.90 -3.89 -17.68
CA GLN A 67 -6.89 -3.26 -18.53
C GLN A 67 -6.07 -2.21 -17.78
N VAL A 68 -6.70 -1.41 -16.91
CA VAL A 68 -6.02 -0.40 -16.10
C VAL A 68 -5.02 -1.03 -15.14
N GLN A 69 -5.34 -2.20 -14.57
CA GLN A 69 -4.41 -2.94 -13.73
C GLN A 69 -3.20 -3.43 -14.54
N LEU A 70 -3.43 -3.98 -15.74
CA LEU A 70 -2.34 -4.42 -16.61
C LEU A 70 -1.41 -3.27 -17.02
N ASP A 71 -2.00 -2.13 -17.36
CA ASP A 71 -1.25 -0.93 -17.77
C ASP A 71 -0.42 -0.39 -16.59
N ASN A 72 -1.02 -0.26 -15.40
CA ASN A 72 -0.31 0.16 -14.20
C ASN A 72 0.85 -0.78 -13.84
N ILE A 73 0.63 -2.10 -13.90
CA ILE A 73 1.68 -3.10 -13.63
C ILE A 73 2.80 -3.00 -14.66
N ARG A 74 2.46 -2.80 -15.93
CA ARG A 74 3.44 -2.61 -17.01
C ARG A 74 4.29 -1.36 -16.76
N ASP A 75 3.67 -0.25 -16.40
CA ASP A 75 4.38 1.01 -16.12
C ASP A 75 5.32 0.87 -14.92
N MET A 76 4.86 0.22 -13.85
CA MET A 76 5.69 -0.08 -12.67
C MET A 76 6.92 -0.92 -13.03
N LYS A 77 6.75 -1.99 -13.83
CA LYS A 77 7.88 -2.80 -14.31
C LYS A 77 8.85 -1.97 -15.14
N ASN A 78 8.36 -1.09 -16.01
CA ASN A 78 9.19 -0.24 -16.87
C ASN A 78 10.08 0.73 -16.09
N ILE A 79 9.66 1.16 -14.89
CA ILE A 79 10.46 2.02 -14.01
C ILE A 79 11.26 1.25 -12.95
N GLY A 80 11.31 -0.09 -13.05
CA GLY A 80 12.11 -0.95 -12.18
C GLY A 80 11.46 -1.34 -10.85
N VAL A 81 10.14 -1.14 -10.69
CA VAL A 81 9.42 -1.65 -9.52
C VAL A 81 9.16 -3.15 -9.69
N ALA A 82 9.54 -3.94 -8.69
CA ALA A 82 9.20 -5.36 -8.65
C ALA A 82 7.70 -5.55 -8.39
N THR A 83 7.03 -6.36 -9.22
CA THR A 83 5.59 -6.63 -9.12
C THR A 83 5.32 -8.14 -9.02
N PRO A 84 5.75 -8.82 -7.95
CA PRO A 84 5.51 -10.25 -7.78
C PRO A 84 4.03 -10.53 -7.48
N THR A 85 3.60 -11.75 -7.76
CA THR A 85 2.40 -12.35 -7.16
C THR A 85 2.64 -12.65 -5.67
N LEU A 86 1.58 -12.91 -4.91
CA LEU A 86 1.73 -13.33 -3.50
C LEU A 86 2.55 -14.62 -3.40
N GLN A 87 2.34 -15.57 -4.32
CA GLN A 87 3.08 -16.83 -4.32
C GLN A 87 4.59 -16.61 -4.55
N GLU A 88 4.96 -15.79 -5.53
CA GLU A 88 6.37 -15.46 -5.79
C GLU A 88 6.98 -14.70 -4.61
N TRP A 89 6.22 -13.77 -4.01
CA TRP A 89 6.66 -13.03 -2.84
C TRP A 89 6.98 -13.92 -1.65
N LEU A 90 6.14 -14.93 -1.37
CA LEU A 90 6.36 -15.89 -0.27
C LEU A 90 7.62 -16.75 -0.47
N GLN A 91 8.21 -16.75 -1.66
CA GLN A 91 9.41 -17.51 -2.01
C GLN A 91 10.70 -16.66 -2.02
N LEU A 92 10.59 -15.34 -1.83
CA LEU A 92 11.73 -14.41 -1.71
C LEU A 92 12.28 -14.39 -0.29
#